data_AF-A0A3B9X086-F1
#
_entry.id   AF-A0A3B9X086-F1
#
_cell.length_a   1.000
_cell.length_b   1.000
_cell.length_c   1.000
_cell.angle_alpha   90.00
_cell.angle_beta   90.00
_cell.angle_gamma   90.00
#
_symmetry.space_group_name_H-M   'P 1'
#
loop_
_entity.id
_entity.type
_entity.pdbx_description
1 polymer ?
#
loop_
_entity_poly.entity_id
_entity_poly.type
_entity_poly.pdbx_seq_one_letter_code
_entity_poly.pdbx_strand_id
1 'polypeptide(L)'
;MPAAYAGSRVGLKKLKYIAVFLVLANFGYLAWLNFGATPVEPIGFSEPKPLFSDGMILLSEYQSRILAEDLMLAAQNRMCLSVTGFSNFDDALSFEDAASNRGLSTSQQLLGNLQASQFRVYLPPAPSRAIAIITLDALSERAAEADLTIEIYLITGGLLENSISLEALPTLAEAEDIKAVLVSLGYSPVIQELPQSDQGIAIQLGSENSLSIESSDWLALVEQRSYLNALENLCETIAQG
;
A
#
# COMPACT_ATOMS: atom_id res chain seq x y z
N MET A 1 -48.96 69.91 31.24
CA MET A 1 -49.81 69.10 30.33
C MET A 1 -49.00 67.89 29.87
N PRO A 2 -49.62 66.70 29.78
CA PRO A 2 -48.96 65.41 29.90
C PRO A 2 -48.66 64.75 28.54
N ALA A 3 -47.73 63.79 28.49
CA ALA A 3 -47.72 62.78 27.43
C ALA A 3 -47.30 61.42 28.03
N ALA A 4 -48.25 60.50 27.96
CA ALA A 4 -48.25 59.20 28.60
C ALA A 4 -47.36 58.18 27.86
N TYR A 5 -46.69 57.33 28.64
CA TYR A 5 -46.08 56.10 28.18
C TYR A 5 -47.18 55.09 27.79
N ALA A 6 -47.22 54.69 26.51
CA ALA A 6 -48.02 53.57 26.03
C ALA A 6 -47.09 52.39 25.69
N GLY A 7 -47.21 51.32 26.47
CA GLY A 7 -46.34 50.15 26.45
C GLY A 7 -46.46 49.27 25.21
N SER A 8 -45.28 48.82 24.75
CA SER A 8 -45.10 47.81 23.70
C SER A 8 -45.48 46.41 24.22
N ARG A 9 -46.75 46.00 24.04
CA ARG A 9 -47.26 44.66 24.38
C ARG A 9 -46.97 43.57 23.34
N VAL A 10 -45.99 43.76 22.45
CA VAL A 10 -45.75 42.83 21.32
C VAL A 10 -44.57 41.88 21.57
N GLY A 11 -43.57 42.28 22.37
CA GLY A 11 -42.38 41.44 22.65
C GLY A 11 -42.60 40.26 23.59
N LEU A 12 -43.49 40.40 24.58
CA LEU A 12 -43.68 39.38 25.63
C LEU A 12 -44.50 38.16 25.16
N LYS A 13 -45.34 38.32 24.13
CA LYS A 13 -46.12 37.21 23.56
C LYS A 13 -45.21 36.27 22.77
N LYS A 14 -44.32 36.80 21.92
CA LYS A 14 -43.40 36.00 21.08
C LYS A 14 -42.43 35.14 21.91
N LEU A 15 -41.90 35.67 23.02
CA LEU A 15 -40.98 34.93 23.89
C LEU A 15 -41.67 33.75 24.60
N LYS A 16 -42.95 33.92 25.00
CA LYS A 16 -43.76 32.86 25.62
C LYS A 16 -44.04 31.71 24.65
N TYR A 17 -44.33 32.00 23.38
CA TYR A 17 -44.55 30.97 22.38
C TYR A 17 -43.27 30.17 22.06
N ILE A 18 -42.11 30.83 22.02
CA ILE A 18 -40.82 30.16 21.81
C ILE A 18 -40.51 29.22 23.00
N ALA A 19 -40.70 29.69 24.23
CA ALA A 19 -40.47 28.86 25.42
C ALA A 19 -41.40 27.64 25.46
N VAL A 20 -42.70 27.82 25.17
CA VAL A 20 -43.66 26.71 25.11
C VAL A 20 -43.31 25.72 23.99
N PHE A 21 -42.90 26.22 22.83
CA PHE A 21 -42.45 25.37 21.72
C PHE A 21 -41.22 24.53 22.09
N LEU A 22 -40.23 25.13 22.76
CA LEU A 22 -39.03 24.41 23.21
C LEU A 22 -39.32 23.31 24.23
N VAL A 23 -40.28 23.55 25.13
CA VAL A 23 -40.73 22.54 26.10
C VAL A 23 -41.44 21.39 25.38
N LEU A 24 -42.36 21.69 24.46
CA LEU A 24 -43.05 20.66 23.68
C LEU A 24 -42.10 19.86 22.78
N ALA A 25 -41.09 20.50 22.20
CA ALA A 25 -40.06 19.83 21.41
C ALA A 25 -39.21 18.88 22.27
N ASN A 26 -38.83 19.28 23.48
CA ASN A 26 -38.12 18.39 24.41
C ASN A 26 -38.98 17.21 24.85
N PHE A 27 -40.27 17.43 25.16
CA PHE A 27 -41.19 16.35 25.50
C PHE A 27 -41.41 15.38 24.33
N GLY A 28 -41.53 15.89 23.11
CA GLY A 28 -41.61 15.08 21.90
C GLY A 28 -40.35 14.24 21.68
N TYR A 29 -39.17 14.83 21.87
CA TYR A 29 -37.88 14.12 21.79
C TYR A 29 -37.77 13.00 22.83
N LEU A 30 -38.20 13.27 24.07
CA LEU A 30 -38.15 12.30 25.16
C LEU A 30 -39.16 11.16 24.96
N ALA A 31 -40.35 11.47 24.43
CA ALA A 31 -41.32 10.45 24.03
C ALA A 31 -40.82 9.60 22.85
N TRP A 32 -40.13 10.21 21.88
CA TRP A 32 -39.52 9.49 20.76
C TRP A 32 -38.45 8.50 21.24
N LEU A 33 -37.60 8.90 22.20
CA LEU A 33 -36.60 8.00 22.78
C LEU A 33 -37.23 6.80 23.51
N ASN A 34 -38.35 7.00 24.21
CA ASN A 34 -38.99 5.94 24.98
C ASN A 34 -39.90 5.02 24.16
N PHE A 35 -40.54 5.53 23.10
CA PHE A 35 -41.55 4.77 22.33
C PHE A 35 -41.11 4.43 20.90
N GLY A 36 -40.07 5.08 20.37
CA GLY A 36 -39.57 4.90 19.00
C GLY A 36 -38.28 4.08 18.88
N ALA A 37 -37.71 3.62 20.00
CA ALA A 37 -36.56 2.75 19.99
C ALA A 37 -36.96 1.35 19.51
N THR A 38 -36.81 1.08 18.22
CA THR A 38 -36.61 -0.29 17.75
C THR A 38 -35.42 -0.86 18.52
N PRO A 39 -35.50 -2.08 19.07
CA PRO A 39 -34.36 -2.69 19.73
C PRO A 39 -33.21 -2.70 18.73
N VAL A 40 -32.14 -1.98 19.05
CA VAL A 40 -30.86 -2.24 18.42
C VAL A 40 -30.55 -3.67 18.81
N GLU A 41 -30.59 -4.59 17.85
CA GLU A 41 -30.02 -5.92 18.07
C GLU A 41 -28.62 -5.67 18.63
N PRO A 42 -28.30 -6.20 19.82
CA PRO A 42 -26.98 -6.02 20.36
C PRO A 42 -26.02 -6.59 19.32
N ILE A 43 -25.15 -5.72 18.80
CA ILE A 43 -23.91 -6.13 18.13
C ILE A 43 -23.34 -7.20 19.05
N GLY A 44 -23.21 -8.42 18.52
CA GLY A 44 -22.96 -9.63 19.28
C GLY A 44 -21.93 -9.35 20.37
N PHE A 45 -22.28 -9.76 21.59
CA PHE A 45 -21.41 -9.69 22.75
C PHE A 45 -19.96 -9.88 22.31
N SER A 46 -19.14 -8.84 22.43
CA SER A 46 -17.71 -9.05 22.60
C SER A 46 -17.61 -10.13 23.68
N GLU A 47 -16.98 -11.24 23.30
CA GLU A 47 -16.69 -12.34 24.19
C GLU A 47 -16.30 -11.75 25.56
N PRO A 48 -16.96 -12.13 26.65
CA PRO A 48 -16.75 -11.49 27.93
C PRO A 48 -15.26 -11.54 28.23
N LYS A 49 -14.61 -10.37 28.26
CA LYS A 49 -13.22 -10.23 28.71
C LYS A 49 -13.15 -11.03 30.02
N PRO A 50 -12.38 -12.13 30.07
CA PRO A 50 -12.47 -13.05 31.20
C PRO A 50 -12.26 -12.25 32.47
N LEU A 51 -13.25 -12.32 33.36
CA LEU A 51 -13.14 -11.74 34.69
C LEU A 51 -11.90 -12.38 35.32
N PHE A 52 -10.94 -11.51 35.61
CA PHE A 52 -9.67 -11.79 36.27
C PHE A 52 -9.88 -12.72 37.48
N SER A 53 -9.65 -14.01 37.26
CA SER A 53 -9.42 -14.99 38.31
C SER A 53 -7.91 -15.08 38.50
N ASP A 54 -7.32 -14.04 39.08
CA ASP A 54 -5.90 -14.00 39.45
C ASP A 54 -5.64 -14.99 40.59
N GLY A 55 -5.23 -16.20 40.23
CA GLY A 55 -4.22 -16.88 41.03
C GLY A 55 -2.97 -16.00 41.06
N MET A 56 -2.29 -15.96 42.21
CA MET A 56 -1.07 -15.17 42.42
C MET A 56 -0.15 -15.15 41.19
N ILE A 57 -0.07 -14.01 40.51
CA ILE A 57 0.88 -13.79 39.42
C ILE A 57 2.18 -13.24 40.00
N LEU A 58 3.31 -13.79 39.57
CA LEU A 58 4.61 -13.26 39.99
C LEU A 58 4.79 -11.87 39.38
N LEU A 59 5.36 -10.93 40.15
CA LEU A 59 5.63 -9.56 39.66
C LEU A 59 6.40 -9.58 38.33
N SER A 60 7.31 -10.53 38.14
CA SER A 60 8.05 -10.72 36.88
C SER A 60 7.15 -11.09 35.70
N GLU A 61 6.15 -11.95 35.89
CA GLU A 61 5.20 -12.32 34.84
C GLU A 61 4.26 -11.17 34.51
N TYR A 62 3.80 -10.42 35.51
CA TYR A 62 3.00 -9.22 35.30
C TYR A 62 3.79 -8.17 34.50
N GLN A 63 5.05 -7.93 34.84
CA GLN A 63 5.92 -6.98 34.14
C GLN A 63 6.23 -7.43 32.70
N SER A 64 6.41 -8.74 32.49
CA SER A 64 6.59 -9.32 31.15
C SER A 64 5.34 -9.14 30.29
N ARG A 65 4.14 -9.27 30.88
CA ARG A 65 2.87 -9.05 30.18
C ARG A 65 2.67 -7.58 29.81
N ILE A 66 2.97 -6.64 30.69
CA ILE A 66 2.93 -5.20 30.37
C ILE A 66 3.89 -4.89 29.22
N LEU A 67 5.13 -5.38 29.28
CA LEU A 67 6.10 -5.15 28.19
C LEU A 67 5.61 -5.74 26.86
N ALA A 68 5.01 -6.92 26.88
CA ALA A 68 4.43 -7.52 25.68
C ALA A 68 3.24 -6.71 25.14
N GLU A 69 2.37 -6.21 26.03
CA GLU A 69 1.22 -5.36 25.67
C GLU A 69 1.67 -4.01 25.12
N ASP A 70 2.67 -3.37 25.73
CA ASP A 70 3.27 -2.12 25.23
C ASP A 70 3.96 -2.33 23.88
N LEU A 71 4.69 -3.44 23.68
CA LEU A 71 5.30 -3.76 22.39
C LEU A 71 4.25 -4.03 21.31
N MET A 72 3.14 -4.67 21.66
CA MET A 72 2.01 -4.89 20.76
C MET A 72 1.33 -3.56 20.39
N LEU A 73 1.01 -2.72 21.36
CA LEU A 73 0.44 -1.39 21.12
C LEU A 73 1.38 -0.51 20.29
N ALA A 74 2.68 -0.55 20.61
CA ALA A 74 3.70 0.14 19.84
C ALA A 74 3.86 -0.44 18.42
N ALA A 75 3.53 -1.71 18.18
CA ALA A 75 3.49 -2.32 16.84
C ALA A 75 2.23 -1.93 16.05
N GLN A 76 1.07 -1.87 16.70
CA GLN A 76 -0.18 -1.43 16.09
C GLN A 76 -0.15 0.04 15.67
N ASN A 77 0.54 0.87 16.47
CA ASN A 77 0.62 2.31 16.23
C ASN A 77 1.87 2.72 15.41
N ARG A 78 2.54 1.78 14.73
CA ARG A 78 3.67 2.11 13.84
C ARG A 78 3.16 2.70 12.53
N MET A 79 3.84 3.74 12.09
CA MET A 79 3.65 4.28 10.75
C MET A 79 4.48 3.48 9.75
N CYS A 80 3.85 3.14 8.64
CA CYS A 80 4.41 2.54 7.44
C CYS A 80 4.16 3.48 6.26
N LEU A 81 4.93 3.32 5.18
CA LEU A 81 4.76 4.12 3.97
C LEU A 81 4.20 3.26 2.85
N SER A 82 3.14 3.72 2.20
CA SER A 82 2.64 3.17 0.94
C SER A 82 3.20 4.01 -0.20
N VAL A 83 4.09 3.41 -1.00
CA VAL A 83 4.80 4.07 -2.10
C VAL A 83 4.15 3.67 -3.42
N THR A 84 3.87 4.64 -4.28
CA THR A 84 3.19 4.46 -5.57
C THR A 84 3.82 5.33 -6.65
N GLY A 85 3.45 5.09 -7.91
CA GLY A 85 3.94 5.86 -9.06
C GLY A 85 5.12 5.23 -9.79
N PHE A 86 5.39 3.94 -9.56
CA PHE A 86 6.41 3.21 -10.31
C PHE A 86 6.09 3.18 -11.80
N SER A 87 7.12 3.40 -12.61
CA SER A 87 6.97 3.47 -14.07
C SER A 87 6.70 2.10 -14.71
N ASN A 88 7.27 1.04 -14.13
CA ASN A 88 7.11 -0.35 -14.54
C ASN A 88 7.49 -1.28 -13.39
N PHE A 89 7.38 -2.59 -13.63
CA PHE A 89 7.70 -3.62 -12.65
C PHE A 89 9.19 -3.66 -12.26
N ASP A 90 10.11 -3.39 -13.19
CA ASP A 90 11.56 -3.37 -12.91
C ASP A 90 11.96 -2.21 -11.98
N ASP A 91 11.31 -1.06 -12.15
CA ASP A 91 11.47 0.12 -11.29
C ASP A 91 10.99 -0.17 -9.86
N ALA A 92 9.84 -0.83 -9.73
CA ALA A 92 9.34 -1.31 -8.44
C ALA A 92 10.32 -2.29 -7.77
N LEU A 93 10.78 -3.32 -8.48
CA LEU A 93 11.76 -4.27 -7.96
C LEU A 93 13.08 -3.61 -7.54
N SER A 94 13.59 -2.68 -8.34
CA SER A 94 14.79 -1.89 -8.03
C SER A 94 14.61 -1.06 -6.76
N PHE A 95 13.41 -0.53 -6.52
CA PHE A 95 13.08 0.17 -5.30
C PHE A 95 13.00 -0.76 -4.09
N GLU A 96 12.36 -1.94 -4.22
CA GLU A 96 12.29 -2.93 -3.13
C GLU A 96 13.66 -3.39 -2.67
N ASP A 97 14.57 -3.68 -3.60
CA ASP A 97 15.95 -4.06 -3.26
C ASP A 97 16.70 -2.90 -2.58
N ALA A 98 16.56 -1.67 -3.09
CA ALA A 98 17.17 -0.51 -2.47
C ALA A 98 16.67 -0.27 -1.03
N ALA A 99 15.39 -0.52 -0.76
CA ALA A 99 14.79 -0.42 0.57
C ALA A 99 15.23 -1.59 1.48
N SER A 100 15.24 -2.81 0.96
CA SER A 100 15.68 -4.01 1.67
C SER A 100 17.16 -3.92 2.08
N ASN A 101 18.02 -3.40 1.20
CA ASN A 101 19.44 -3.16 1.49
C ASN A 101 19.67 -2.11 2.60
N ARG A 102 18.64 -1.31 2.94
CA ARG A 102 18.64 -0.38 4.07
C ARG A 102 18.00 -0.97 5.33
N GLY A 103 17.60 -2.23 5.31
CA GLY A 103 16.96 -2.91 6.44
C GLY A 103 15.48 -2.57 6.62
N LEU A 104 14.84 -2.00 5.60
CA LEU A 104 13.39 -1.81 5.59
C LEU A 104 12.69 -3.09 5.15
N SER A 105 11.54 -3.37 5.74
CA SER A 105 10.66 -4.43 5.27
C SER A 105 9.82 -3.93 4.10
N THR A 106 9.75 -4.71 3.02
CA THR A 106 9.00 -4.37 1.82
C THR A 106 7.91 -5.40 1.53
N SER A 107 6.77 -4.95 1.01
CA SER A 107 5.74 -5.82 0.46
C SER A 107 5.11 -5.18 -0.77
N GLN A 108 5.15 -5.89 -1.89
CA GLN A 108 4.53 -5.45 -3.13
C GLN A 108 3.01 -5.71 -3.11
N GLN A 109 2.24 -4.77 -3.66
CA GLN A 109 0.81 -4.91 -3.91
C GLN A 109 0.49 -4.36 -5.31
N LEU A 110 -0.30 -5.10 -6.08
CA LEU A 110 -0.85 -4.61 -7.35
C LEU A 110 -2.11 -3.81 -7.07
N LEU A 111 -2.24 -2.63 -7.69
CA LEU A 111 -3.34 -1.72 -7.46
C LEU A 111 -4.42 -1.85 -8.52
N GLY A 112 -5.69 -1.84 -8.11
CA GLY A 112 -6.83 -1.91 -9.02
C GLY A 112 -7.16 -3.34 -9.46
N ASN A 113 -7.54 -3.51 -10.72
CA ASN A 113 -7.89 -4.81 -11.27
C ASN A 113 -6.64 -5.50 -11.84
N LEU A 114 -6.43 -6.74 -11.39
CA LEU A 114 -5.42 -7.62 -11.97
C LEU A 114 -5.75 -7.90 -13.43
N GLN A 115 -4.74 -7.75 -14.28
CA GLN A 115 -4.79 -8.13 -15.69
C GLN A 115 -4.02 -9.43 -15.90
N ALA A 116 -4.15 -10.01 -17.10
CA ALA A 116 -3.34 -11.16 -17.46
C ALA A 116 -1.86 -10.80 -17.39
N SER A 117 -1.09 -11.57 -16.63
CA SER A 117 0.36 -11.42 -16.57
C SER A 117 0.96 -11.54 -17.96
N GLN A 118 2.01 -10.75 -18.20
CA GLN A 118 2.88 -10.91 -19.35
C GLN A 118 4.14 -11.66 -18.94
N PHE A 119 4.93 -12.07 -19.92
CA PHE A 119 6.16 -12.82 -19.70
C PHE A 119 7.30 -12.17 -20.47
N ARG A 120 8.45 -12.06 -19.85
CA ARG A 120 9.66 -11.57 -20.50
C ARG A 120 10.70 -12.67 -20.53
N VAL A 121 11.30 -12.85 -21.70
CA VAL A 121 12.53 -13.64 -21.84
C VAL A 121 13.71 -12.67 -21.81
N TYR A 122 14.72 -12.94 -20.99
CA TYR A 122 15.91 -12.10 -20.92
C TYR A 122 17.18 -12.91 -20.68
N LEU A 123 18.32 -12.38 -21.11
CA LEU A 123 19.64 -12.83 -20.71
C LEU A 123 20.03 -12.12 -19.41
N PRO A 124 20.53 -12.85 -18.38
CA PRO A 124 20.97 -12.26 -17.12
C PRO A 124 21.99 -11.12 -17.30
N PRO A 125 22.15 -10.24 -16.28
CA PRO A 125 23.09 -9.13 -16.32
C PRO A 125 24.51 -9.55 -16.74
N ALA A 126 25.03 -8.91 -17.78
CA ALA A 126 26.43 -9.04 -18.15
C ALA A 126 27.34 -8.34 -17.10
N PRO A 127 28.59 -8.79 -16.93
CA PRO A 127 29.51 -8.20 -15.94
C PRO A 127 29.93 -6.76 -16.25
N SER A 128 29.65 -6.24 -17.45
CA SER A 128 29.82 -4.83 -17.77
C SER A 128 28.92 -4.38 -18.92
N ARG A 129 28.68 -3.07 -19.01
CA ARG A 129 27.94 -2.45 -20.11
C ARG A 129 28.54 -2.77 -21.49
N ALA A 130 29.86 -2.77 -21.60
CA ALA A 130 30.53 -3.06 -22.87
C ALA A 130 30.27 -4.49 -23.33
N ILE A 131 30.30 -5.46 -22.39
CA ILE A 131 29.99 -6.87 -22.70
C ILE A 131 28.52 -7.04 -23.05
N ALA A 132 27.62 -6.32 -22.37
CA ALA A 132 26.20 -6.36 -22.69
C ALA A 132 25.91 -5.86 -24.11
N ILE A 133 26.55 -4.77 -24.54
CA ILE A 133 26.40 -4.23 -25.90
C ILE A 133 26.91 -5.22 -26.95
N ILE A 134 28.12 -5.77 -26.75
CA ILE A 134 28.67 -6.79 -27.66
C ILE A 134 27.75 -8.01 -27.75
N THR A 135 27.18 -8.43 -26.61
CA THR A 135 26.26 -9.57 -26.55
C THR A 135 24.93 -9.25 -27.24
N LEU A 136 24.41 -8.02 -27.10
CA LEU A 136 23.19 -7.58 -27.77
C LEU A 136 23.37 -7.59 -29.28
N ASP A 137 24.47 -7.05 -29.79
CA ASP A 137 24.78 -7.00 -31.22
C ASP A 137 24.86 -8.44 -31.79
N ALA A 138 25.62 -9.31 -31.14
CA ALA A 138 25.76 -10.71 -31.54
C ALA A 138 24.46 -11.51 -31.44
N LEU A 139 23.64 -11.25 -30.41
CA LEU A 139 22.33 -11.87 -30.27
C LEU A 139 21.38 -11.42 -31.37
N SER A 140 21.34 -10.11 -31.67
CA SER A 140 20.45 -9.55 -32.68
C SER A 140 20.76 -10.11 -34.07
N GLU A 141 22.04 -10.27 -34.41
CA GLU A 141 22.48 -10.91 -35.67
C GLU A 141 22.01 -12.37 -35.75
N ARG A 142 22.28 -13.18 -34.71
CA ARG A 142 21.87 -14.59 -34.68
C ARG A 142 20.35 -14.78 -34.64
N ALA A 143 19.62 -13.89 -33.98
CA ALA A 143 18.16 -13.90 -33.95
C ALA A 143 17.59 -13.65 -35.34
N ALA A 144 18.16 -12.69 -36.08
CA ALA A 144 17.77 -12.43 -37.47
C ALA A 144 18.06 -13.63 -38.39
N GLU A 145 19.19 -14.31 -38.23
CA GLU A 145 19.51 -15.54 -38.97
C GLU A 145 18.55 -16.70 -38.65
N ALA A 146 18.00 -16.72 -37.44
CA ALA A 146 17.00 -17.68 -36.98
C ALA A 146 15.55 -17.29 -37.30
N ASP A 147 15.33 -16.22 -38.09
CA ASP A 147 14.01 -15.66 -38.44
C ASP A 147 13.18 -15.25 -37.20
N LEU A 148 13.85 -14.93 -36.10
CA LEU A 148 13.21 -14.49 -34.87
C LEU A 148 12.90 -12.99 -34.96
N THR A 149 11.64 -12.68 -35.27
CA THR A 149 11.17 -11.29 -35.40
C THR A 149 10.59 -10.82 -34.07
N ILE A 150 11.45 -10.35 -33.16
CA ILE A 150 11.07 -9.83 -31.84
C ILE A 150 11.97 -8.64 -31.48
N GLU A 151 11.45 -7.66 -30.74
CA GLU A 151 12.27 -6.56 -30.24
C GLU A 151 13.23 -7.08 -29.16
N ILE A 152 14.51 -6.78 -29.31
CA ILE A 152 15.59 -7.12 -28.37
C ILE A 152 16.26 -5.83 -27.94
N TYR A 153 16.39 -5.61 -26.64
CA TYR A 153 16.93 -4.36 -26.10
C TYR A 153 17.75 -4.56 -24.83
N LEU A 154 18.61 -3.59 -24.54
CA LEU A 154 19.45 -3.56 -23.35
C LEU A 154 18.71 -2.85 -22.20
N ILE A 155 18.61 -3.50 -21.04
CA ILE A 155 18.13 -2.87 -19.82
C ILE A 155 19.24 -1.97 -19.26
N THR A 156 18.92 -0.70 -19.03
CA THR A 156 19.90 0.36 -18.72
C THR A 156 20.00 0.75 -17.26
N GLY A 157 19.17 0.21 -16.37
CA GLY A 157 19.20 0.51 -14.94
C GLY A 157 18.43 -0.51 -14.11
N GLY A 158 18.50 -0.35 -12.79
CA GLY A 158 17.87 -1.26 -11.83
C GLY A 158 18.61 -2.59 -11.68
N LEU A 159 17.96 -3.58 -11.05
CA LEU A 159 18.55 -4.89 -10.77
C LEU A 159 18.95 -5.68 -12.02
N LEU A 160 18.25 -5.42 -13.12
CA LEU A 160 18.51 -6.04 -14.40
C LEU A 160 19.41 -5.17 -15.29
N GLU A 161 20.10 -4.16 -14.76
CA GLU A 161 21.07 -3.37 -15.55
C GLU A 161 22.06 -4.30 -16.26
N ASN A 162 22.33 -4.02 -17.53
CA ASN A 162 23.19 -4.84 -18.41
C ASN A 162 22.61 -6.21 -18.80
N SER A 163 21.33 -6.48 -18.49
CA SER A 163 20.58 -7.60 -19.06
C SER A 163 20.10 -7.27 -20.46
N ILE A 164 19.94 -8.30 -21.29
CA ILE A 164 19.34 -8.15 -22.62
C ILE A 164 17.95 -8.76 -22.57
N SER A 165 16.93 -7.95 -22.75
CA SER A 165 15.54 -8.37 -22.72
C SER A 165 14.96 -8.46 -24.12
N LEU A 166 14.01 -9.37 -24.27
CA LEU A 166 13.10 -9.38 -25.40
C LEU A 166 11.82 -8.63 -25.01
N GLU A 167 10.95 -8.33 -25.98
CA GLU A 167 9.65 -7.71 -25.70
C GLU A 167 8.78 -8.56 -24.77
N ALA A 168 7.78 -7.93 -24.15
CA ALA A 168 6.85 -8.63 -23.27
C ALA A 168 5.87 -9.48 -24.10
N LEU A 169 5.76 -10.74 -23.72
CA LEU A 169 4.95 -11.76 -24.39
C LEU A 169 3.65 -11.99 -23.62
N PRO A 170 2.53 -12.22 -24.31
CA PRO A 170 1.23 -12.39 -23.68
C PRO A 170 1.06 -13.75 -23.00
N THR A 171 1.85 -14.77 -23.36
CA THR A 171 1.69 -16.13 -22.85
C THR A 171 3.02 -16.77 -22.46
N LEU A 172 2.97 -17.67 -21.46
CA LEU A 172 4.14 -18.46 -21.05
C LEU A 172 4.62 -19.40 -22.17
N ALA A 173 3.71 -19.90 -23.01
CA ALA A 173 4.04 -20.79 -24.12
C ALA A 173 4.95 -20.08 -25.13
N GLU A 174 4.60 -18.87 -25.55
CA GLU A 174 5.44 -18.05 -26.44
C GLU A 174 6.80 -17.75 -25.82
N ALA A 175 6.85 -17.49 -24.51
CA ALA A 175 8.11 -17.25 -23.79
C ALA A 175 9.01 -18.51 -23.76
N GLU A 176 8.44 -19.70 -23.56
CA GLU A 176 9.20 -20.96 -23.61
C GLU A 176 9.68 -21.28 -25.04
N ASP A 177 8.88 -21.00 -26.07
CA ASP A 177 9.29 -21.18 -27.47
C ASP A 177 10.49 -20.28 -27.81
N ILE A 178 10.42 -19.01 -27.45
CA ILE A 178 11.52 -18.05 -27.65
C ILE A 178 12.75 -18.45 -26.86
N LYS A 179 12.59 -18.84 -25.59
CA LYS A 179 13.67 -19.34 -24.75
C LYS A 179 14.35 -20.56 -25.38
N ALA A 180 13.59 -21.49 -25.96
CA ALA A 180 14.14 -22.66 -26.65
C ALA A 180 14.98 -22.27 -27.87
N VAL A 181 14.53 -21.29 -28.66
CA VAL A 181 15.31 -20.72 -29.77
C VAL A 181 16.62 -20.13 -29.25
N LEU A 182 16.58 -19.28 -28.23
CA LEU A 182 17.79 -18.67 -27.65
C LEU A 182 18.76 -19.70 -27.06
N VAL A 183 18.26 -20.77 -26.45
CA VAL A 183 19.08 -21.89 -25.98
C VAL A 183 19.77 -22.59 -27.15
N SER A 184 19.07 -22.82 -28.27
CA SER A 184 19.66 -23.41 -29.48
C SER A 184 20.76 -22.55 -30.10
N LEU A 185 20.70 -21.23 -29.88
CA LEU A 185 21.72 -20.26 -30.30
C LEU A 185 22.91 -20.16 -29.32
N GLY A 186 22.88 -20.93 -28.23
CA GLY A 186 23.96 -21.04 -27.24
C GLY A 186 23.86 -20.07 -26.06
N TYR A 187 22.70 -19.46 -25.84
CA TYR A 187 22.46 -18.55 -24.70
C TYR A 187 21.80 -19.27 -23.51
N SER A 188 21.80 -18.61 -22.35
CA SER A 188 21.13 -19.09 -21.13
C SER A 188 20.05 -18.10 -20.67
N PRO A 189 18.93 -18.01 -21.42
CA PRO A 189 17.82 -17.11 -21.09
C PRO A 189 17.03 -17.55 -19.85
N VAL A 190 16.40 -16.58 -19.21
CA VAL A 190 15.48 -16.74 -18.07
C VAL A 190 14.13 -16.15 -18.46
N ILE A 191 13.05 -16.79 -18.01
CA ILE A 191 11.69 -16.26 -18.12
C ILE A 191 11.33 -15.59 -16.79
N GLN A 192 10.77 -14.40 -16.87
CA GLN A 192 10.18 -13.68 -15.74
C GLN A 192 8.72 -13.40 -16.05
N GLU A 193 7.84 -13.72 -15.10
CA GLU A 193 6.46 -13.25 -15.12
C GLU A 193 6.41 -11.77 -14.73
N LEU A 194 5.63 -10.99 -15.48
CA LEU A 194 5.41 -9.56 -15.31
C LEU A 194 3.92 -9.35 -14.98
N PRO A 195 3.56 -9.31 -13.69
CA PRO A 195 2.19 -9.06 -13.27
C PRO A 195 1.70 -7.70 -13.80
N GLN A 196 0.45 -7.65 -14.23
CA GLN A 196 -0.16 -6.45 -14.82
C GLN A 196 -1.35 -5.98 -13.98
N SER A 197 -1.51 -4.66 -13.89
CA SER A 197 -2.62 -4.04 -13.17
C SER A 197 -3.00 -2.69 -13.78
N ASP A 198 -4.27 -2.31 -13.73
CA ASP A 198 -4.77 -1.06 -14.33
C ASP A 198 -4.43 0.21 -13.54
N GLN A 199 -4.11 0.11 -12.25
CA GLN A 199 -3.70 1.23 -11.40
C GLN A 199 -2.22 1.15 -10.95
N GLY A 200 -1.45 0.22 -11.53
CA GLY A 200 -0.01 0.09 -11.29
C GLY A 200 0.36 -0.71 -10.04
N ILE A 201 1.51 -0.38 -9.46
CA ILE A 201 2.13 -1.10 -8.35
C ILE A 201 2.25 -0.16 -7.14
N ALA A 202 1.96 -0.70 -5.95
CA ALA A 202 2.30 -0.11 -4.67
C ALA A 202 3.37 -0.96 -3.98
N ILE A 203 4.27 -0.30 -3.26
CA ILE A 203 5.22 -0.95 -2.37
C ILE A 203 4.98 -0.42 -0.96
N GLN A 204 4.68 -1.34 -0.06
CA GLN A 204 4.53 -1.06 1.36
C GLN A 204 5.89 -1.15 2.02
N LEU A 205 6.28 -0.10 2.72
CA LEU A 205 7.52 -0.02 3.48
C LEU A 205 7.23 0.01 4.98
N GLY A 206 7.91 -0.87 5.70
CA GLY A 206 7.96 -0.90 7.15
C GLY A 206 9.39 -0.80 7.67
N SER A 207 9.50 -0.54 8.97
CA SER A 207 10.74 -0.63 9.72
C SER A 207 10.44 -1.25 11.09
N GLU A 208 11.48 -1.71 11.79
CA GLU A 208 11.35 -2.11 13.20
C GLU A 208 10.85 -0.93 14.06
N ASN A 209 11.23 0.28 13.66
CA ASN A 209 10.73 1.55 14.21
C ASN A 209 9.63 2.15 13.33
N SER A 210 8.97 3.20 13.80
CA SER A 210 8.02 3.95 12.97
C SER A 210 8.74 4.63 11.80
N LEU A 211 8.27 4.41 10.57
CA LEU A 211 8.81 5.03 9.36
C LEU A 211 7.95 6.26 8.98
N SER A 212 8.61 7.34 8.58
CA SER A 212 7.96 8.59 8.17
C SER A 212 8.60 9.15 6.91
N ILE A 213 7.85 9.95 6.14
CA ILE A 213 8.34 10.68 4.96
C ILE A 213 9.41 11.73 5.29
N GLU A 214 9.59 12.08 6.56
CA GLU A 214 10.68 12.97 6.99
C GLU A 214 11.94 12.19 7.42
N SER A 215 11.88 10.86 7.44
CA SER A 215 13.01 10.02 7.84
C SER A 215 14.16 10.08 6.84
N SER A 216 15.40 9.99 7.35
CA SER A 216 16.60 9.92 6.52
C SER A 216 16.57 8.73 5.55
N ASP A 217 16.01 7.60 6.00
CA ASP A 217 15.92 6.37 5.21
C ASP A 217 15.04 6.56 3.98
N TRP A 218 13.87 7.19 4.16
CA TRP A 218 12.99 7.57 3.06
C TRP A 218 13.64 8.57 2.11
N LEU A 219 14.19 9.67 2.63
CA LEU A 219 14.79 10.72 1.80
C LEU A 219 15.93 10.17 0.93
N ALA A 220 16.75 9.26 1.47
CA ALA A 220 17.81 8.59 0.73
C ALA A 220 17.30 7.60 -0.35
N LEU A 221 16.06 7.10 -0.23
CA LEU A 221 15.45 6.21 -1.23
C LEU A 221 14.87 6.98 -2.42
N VAL A 222 14.37 8.19 -2.18
CA VAL A 222 13.67 9.00 -3.20
C VAL A 222 14.52 10.08 -3.86
N GLU A 223 15.78 10.27 -3.44
CA GLU A 223 16.68 11.28 -4.01
C GLU A 223 16.72 11.25 -5.55
N GLN A 224 16.74 10.06 -6.14
CA GLN A 224 16.75 9.85 -7.61
C GLN A 224 15.37 9.46 -8.17
N ARG A 225 14.33 9.44 -7.33
CA ARG A 225 12.98 8.94 -7.67
C ARG A 225 11.91 9.93 -7.26
N SER A 226 12.08 11.21 -7.63
CA SER A 226 11.16 12.30 -7.28
C SER A 226 9.75 12.16 -7.88
N TYR A 227 9.53 11.20 -8.78
CA TYR A 227 8.23 10.88 -9.36
C TYR A 227 7.37 9.97 -8.46
N LEU A 228 7.98 9.35 -7.44
CA LEU A 228 7.26 8.49 -6.50
C LEU A 228 6.42 9.32 -5.52
N ASN A 229 5.26 8.78 -5.18
CA ASN A 229 4.37 9.33 -4.17
C ASN A 229 4.36 8.39 -2.96
N ALA A 230 4.45 8.94 -1.75
CA ALA A 230 4.30 8.17 -0.52
C ALA A 230 3.14 8.69 0.32
N LEU A 231 2.43 7.75 0.93
CA LEU A 231 1.38 8.00 1.92
C LEU A 231 1.74 7.30 3.22
N GLU A 232 1.74 8.04 4.32
CA GLU A 232 1.92 7.49 5.65
C GLU A 232 0.60 6.83 6.11
N ASN A 233 0.66 5.58 6.52
CA ASN A 233 -0.47 4.82 7.04
C ASN A 233 -0.06 4.03 8.27
N LEU A 234 -1.03 3.61 9.09
CA LEU A 234 -0.75 2.66 10.16
C LEU A 234 -0.42 1.31 9.54
N CYS A 235 0.66 0.67 9.98
CA CYS A 235 1.07 -0.64 9.46
C CYS A 235 -0.05 -1.70 9.57
N GLU A 236 -0.93 -1.59 10.57
CA GLU A 236 -2.07 -2.49 10.78
C GLU A 236 -3.17 -2.37 9.70
N THR A 237 -3.34 -1.18 9.12
CA THR A 237 -4.31 -0.94 8.03
C THR A 237 -3.88 -1.53 6.69
N ILE A 238 -2.62 -1.94 6.58
CA ILE A 238 -2.00 -2.42 5.33
C ILE A 238 -2.12 -3.94 5.19
N ALA A 239 -2.18 -4.69 6.30
CA ALA A 239 -2.29 -6.16 6.28
C ALA A 239 -3.67 -6.70 5.86
N GLN A 240 -4.67 -5.84 5.62
CA GLN A 240 -6.05 -6.20 5.28
C GLN A 240 -6.44 -5.85 3.84
N GLY A 241 -5.50 -5.39 3.02
CA GLY A 241 -5.72 -4.96 1.62
C GLY A 241 -5.17 -5.92 0.58
#